data_AF-A0A3B4UMS8-F1
#
_entry.id   AF-A0A3B4UMS8-F1
#
_cell.length_a   1.000
_cell.length_b   1.000
_cell.length_c   1.000
_cell.angle_alpha   90.00
_cell.angle_beta   90.00
_cell.angle_gamma   90.00
#
_symmetry.space_group_name_H-M   'P 1'
#
loop_
_entity.id
_entity.type
_entity.pdbx_description
1 polymer ?
#
loop_
_entity_poly.entity_id
_entity_poly.type
_entity_poly.pdbx_seq_one_letter_code
_entity_poly.pdbx_strand_id
1 'polypeptide(L)'
;MLDSAAAALKEAGNYMIQSDQFSHDDIIGVLTKCLSLTDSITDPRTLGELYLSVGVSYCWLRCFEEAVQCFQQALGPAAQWPPLLAKVLHNLGAALNSVGQFTPAVGYHRQAAGLYGSLGCRGDQARCFSNLAFACSQLGDEEEAAESFIHALQGFRDTEDHLAQAQVCESLAECYLKQRKQQKAVQLYKQALSALSHCQDGSGRVGDRLVERLTATLQQSLSIGLQRPRPRGPRPARPHPHSSPVEQCVRKSDITQSPRRAANQQQDEQRGKEPGAEATGRQEAAEHCGSAEGRDTEVPEYMAPAPYSSYQSDQLQHSELWSDRENPHTDR
;
A
#
# COMPACT_ATOMS: atom_id res chain seq x y z
N MET A 1 -25.03 20.14 26.93
CA MET A 1 -25.74 20.85 25.83
C MET A 1 -24.81 21.11 24.65
N LEU A 2 -23.56 21.52 24.87
CA LEU A 2 -22.60 21.79 23.80
C LEU A 2 -22.07 20.51 23.10
N ASP A 3 -21.90 19.40 23.82
CA ASP A 3 -21.52 18.12 23.21
C ASP A 3 -22.55 17.66 22.16
N SER A 4 -23.84 17.83 22.46
CA SER A 4 -24.92 17.53 21.52
C SER A 4 -24.94 18.47 20.31
N ALA A 5 -24.45 19.70 20.46
CA ALA A 5 -24.36 20.66 19.35
C ALA A 5 -23.18 20.33 18.43
N ALA A 6 -22.02 19.97 18.99
CA ALA A 6 -20.87 19.51 18.23
C ALA A 6 -21.19 18.22 17.46
N ALA A 7 -21.86 17.26 18.11
CA ALA A 7 -22.32 16.04 17.46
C ALA A 7 -23.31 16.33 16.31
N ALA A 8 -24.27 17.23 16.51
CA ALA A 8 -25.22 17.61 15.46
C ALA A 8 -24.53 18.30 14.27
N LEU A 9 -23.56 19.19 14.51
CA LEU A 9 -22.80 19.84 13.43
C LEU A 9 -21.92 18.85 12.66
N LYS A 10 -21.32 17.88 13.36
CA LYS A 10 -20.59 16.77 12.75
C LYS A 10 -21.48 15.96 11.81
N GLU A 11 -22.66 15.53 12.28
CA GLU A 11 -23.61 14.80 11.43
C GLU A 11 -24.13 15.65 10.27
N ALA A 12 -24.37 16.94 10.49
CA ALA A 12 -24.75 17.87 9.43
C ALA A 12 -23.66 17.98 8.35
N GLY A 13 -22.39 18.13 8.74
CA GLY A 13 -21.27 18.16 7.80
C GLY A 13 -21.18 16.88 6.95
N ASN A 14 -21.31 15.71 7.58
CA ASN A 14 -21.31 14.42 6.89
C ASN A 14 -22.48 14.31 5.89
N TYR A 15 -23.68 14.73 6.29
CA TYR A 15 -24.84 14.76 5.40
C TYR A 15 -24.64 15.72 4.23
N MET A 16 -24.08 16.91 4.49
CA MET A 16 -23.83 17.90 3.44
C MET A 16 -22.80 17.39 2.42
N ILE A 17 -21.79 16.63 2.83
CA ILE A 17 -20.81 16.01 1.91
C ILE A 17 -21.48 14.96 1.02
N GLN A 18 -22.40 14.18 1.57
CA GLN A 18 -23.13 13.16 0.82
C GLN A 18 -24.23 13.77 -0.09
N SER A 19 -24.54 15.05 0.09
CA SER A 19 -25.57 15.75 -0.65
C SER A 19 -24.94 16.69 -1.68
N ASP A 20 -25.21 16.48 -2.95
CA ASP A 20 -24.74 17.34 -4.06
C ASP A 20 -25.34 18.78 -4.08
N GLN A 21 -25.94 19.22 -2.96
CA GLN A 21 -26.71 20.46 -2.85
C GLN A 21 -25.96 21.60 -2.16
N PHE A 22 -24.84 21.31 -1.49
CA PHE A 22 -24.12 22.29 -0.68
C PHE A 22 -22.80 22.69 -1.34
N SER A 23 -22.43 23.97 -1.22
CA SER A 23 -21.12 24.41 -1.69
C SER A 23 -20.01 23.93 -0.75
N HIS A 24 -18.77 23.84 -1.25
CA HIS A 24 -17.62 23.51 -0.41
C HIS A 24 -17.47 24.50 0.75
N ASP A 25 -17.69 25.79 0.50
CA ASP A 25 -17.60 26.84 1.52
C ASP A 25 -18.63 26.67 2.64
N ASP A 26 -19.85 26.25 2.31
CA ASP A 26 -20.90 25.96 3.31
C ASP A 26 -20.47 24.81 4.22
N ILE A 27 -19.93 23.74 3.63
CA ILE A 27 -19.45 22.57 4.38
C ILE A 27 -18.29 22.98 5.28
N ILE A 28 -17.28 23.69 4.74
CA ILE A 28 -16.14 24.20 5.52
C ILE A 28 -16.60 25.09 6.67
N GLY A 29 -17.62 25.93 6.44
CA GLY A 29 -18.21 26.77 7.49
C GLY A 29 -18.80 25.96 8.65
N VAL A 30 -19.52 24.87 8.35
CA VAL A 30 -20.07 23.96 9.36
C VAL A 30 -18.95 23.21 10.10
N LEU A 31 -17.94 22.70 9.39
CA LEU A 31 -16.80 22.01 9.98
C LEU A 31 -16.00 22.93 10.92
N THR A 32 -15.74 24.18 10.50
CA THR A 32 -15.04 25.18 11.32
C THR A 32 -15.84 25.52 12.57
N LYS A 33 -17.17 25.65 12.45
CA LYS A 33 -18.05 25.86 13.59
C LYS A 33 -18.08 24.64 14.53
N CYS A 34 -17.94 23.44 13.99
CA CYS A 34 -17.81 22.22 14.79
C CYS A 34 -16.50 22.24 15.60
N LEU A 35 -15.39 22.60 14.96
CA LEU A 35 -14.08 22.70 15.61
C LEU A 35 -14.05 23.77 16.71
N SER A 36 -14.73 24.90 16.56
CA SER A 36 -14.76 25.94 17.62
C SER A 36 -15.50 25.51 18.89
N LEU A 37 -16.27 24.42 18.84
CA LEU A 37 -16.91 23.83 20.01
C LEU A 37 -16.03 22.80 20.74
N THR A 38 -14.89 22.40 20.16
CA THR A 38 -14.02 21.35 20.71
C THR A 38 -13.46 21.70 22.09
N ASP A 39 -13.13 22.98 22.33
CA ASP A 39 -12.65 23.48 23.63
C ASP A 39 -13.65 23.26 24.79
N SER A 40 -14.94 23.09 24.46
CA SER A 40 -15.99 22.87 25.45
C SER A 40 -16.24 21.39 25.76
N ILE A 41 -15.67 20.47 24.99
CA ILE A 41 -15.84 19.04 25.15
C ILE A 41 -14.82 18.53 26.17
N THR A 42 -15.31 17.99 27.28
CA THR A 42 -14.43 17.48 28.36
C THR A 42 -14.08 16.01 28.18
N ASP A 43 -14.92 15.23 27.48
CA ASP A 43 -14.67 13.80 27.26
C ASP A 43 -13.63 13.58 26.14
N PRO A 44 -12.44 13.03 26.46
CA PRO A 44 -11.39 12.79 25.47
C PRO A 44 -11.81 11.81 24.37
N ARG A 45 -12.65 10.81 24.67
CA ARG A 45 -13.09 9.88 23.64
C ARG A 45 -13.96 10.59 22.59
N THR A 46 -14.98 11.31 23.04
CA THR A 46 -15.86 12.12 22.17
C THR A 46 -15.05 13.14 21.38
N LEU A 47 -14.07 13.78 22.01
CA LEU A 47 -13.18 14.74 21.35
C LEU A 47 -12.35 14.09 20.23
N GLY A 48 -11.77 12.91 20.49
CA GLY A 48 -11.02 12.15 19.48
C GLY A 48 -11.89 11.69 18.30
N GLU A 49 -13.11 11.20 18.59
CA GLU A 49 -14.09 10.82 17.56
C GLU A 49 -14.54 12.02 16.71
N LEU A 50 -14.69 13.20 17.33
CA LEU A 50 -15.06 14.43 16.64
C LEU A 50 -13.95 14.89 15.69
N TYR A 51 -12.71 14.99 16.15
CA TYR A 51 -11.57 15.36 15.31
C TYR A 51 -11.36 14.35 14.18
N LEU A 52 -11.52 13.05 14.44
CA LEU A 52 -11.47 12.03 13.40
C LEU A 52 -12.54 12.27 12.34
N SER A 53 -13.79 12.49 12.74
CA SER A 53 -14.89 12.71 11.79
C SER A 53 -14.68 13.99 10.97
N VAL A 54 -14.34 15.10 11.61
CA VAL A 54 -14.09 16.37 10.91
C VAL A 54 -12.88 16.27 9.98
N GLY A 55 -11.82 15.58 10.41
CA GLY A 55 -10.66 15.31 9.56
C GLY A 55 -11.02 14.52 8.32
N VAL A 56 -11.85 13.47 8.47
CA VAL A 56 -12.40 12.71 7.32
C VAL A 56 -13.27 13.62 6.43
N SER A 57 -14.08 14.51 6.99
CA SER A 57 -14.84 15.49 6.19
C SER A 57 -13.93 16.42 5.37
N TYR A 58 -12.85 16.94 5.95
CA TYR A 58 -11.85 17.73 5.21
C TYR A 58 -11.15 16.92 4.13
N CYS A 59 -10.87 15.64 4.42
CA CYS A 59 -10.39 14.70 3.43
C CYS A 59 -11.31 14.67 2.21
N TRP A 60 -12.64 14.49 2.39
CA TRP A 60 -13.66 14.50 1.32
C TRP A 60 -13.61 15.76 0.45
N LEU A 61 -13.34 16.91 1.07
CA LEU A 61 -13.21 18.20 0.41
C LEU A 61 -11.83 18.46 -0.22
N ARG A 62 -10.91 17.49 -0.16
CA ARG A 62 -9.50 17.61 -0.61
C ARG A 62 -8.69 18.66 0.17
N CYS A 63 -9.16 19.07 1.35
CA CYS A 63 -8.47 19.96 2.30
C CYS A 63 -7.53 19.13 3.19
N PHE A 64 -6.44 18.63 2.61
CA PHE A 64 -5.60 17.63 3.27
C PHE A 64 -4.77 18.20 4.43
N GLU A 65 -4.31 19.45 4.34
CA GLU A 65 -3.59 20.14 5.40
C GLU A 65 -4.45 20.28 6.66
N GLU A 66 -5.71 20.71 6.52
CA GLU A 66 -6.68 20.82 7.62
C GLU A 66 -7.03 19.45 8.20
N ALA A 67 -7.14 18.42 7.35
CA ALA A 67 -7.35 17.06 7.80
C ALA A 67 -6.17 16.54 8.66
N VAL A 68 -4.93 16.79 8.23
CA VAL A 68 -3.73 16.44 9.01
C VAL A 68 -3.76 17.12 10.38
N GLN A 69 -4.13 18.40 10.45
CA GLN A 69 -4.25 19.11 11.73
C GLN A 69 -5.31 18.45 12.64
N CYS A 70 -6.49 18.12 12.11
CA CYS A 70 -7.54 17.45 12.87
C CYS A 70 -7.06 16.09 13.40
N PHE A 71 -6.44 15.26 12.57
CA PHE A 71 -5.96 13.95 13.02
C PHE A 71 -4.81 14.06 14.03
N GLN A 72 -3.93 15.06 13.91
CA GLN A 72 -2.91 15.33 14.93
C GLN A 72 -3.54 15.70 16.28
N GLN A 73 -4.57 16.55 16.28
CA GLN A 73 -5.31 16.88 17.51
C GLN A 73 -6.04 15.66 18.09
N ALA A 74 -6.45 14.70 17.26
CA ALA A 74 -7.09 13.47 17.70
C ALA A 74 -6.15 12.46 18.38
N LEU A 75 -4.83 12.53 18.17
CA LEU A 75 -3.87 11.53 18.70
C LEU A 75 -3.89 11.41 20.22
N GLY A 76 -3.81 12.55 20.92
CA GLY A 76 -3.84 12.59 22.39
C GLY A 76 -5.15 12.07 22.97
N PRO A 77 -6.31 12.62 22.55
CA PRO A 77 -7.62 12.14 22.97
C PRO A 77 -7.90 10.68 22.60
N ALA A 78 -7.33 10.14 21.51
CA ALA A 78 -7.52 8.74 21.12
C ALA A 78 -6.59 7.75 21.84
N ALA A 79 -5.54 8.21 22.53
CA ALA A 79 -4.44 7.37 23.00
C ALA A 79 -4.86 6.20 23.92
N GLN A 80 -5.94 6.36 24.69
CA GLN A 80 -6.43 5.34 25.63
C GLN A 80 -7.40 4.34 24.99
N TRP A 81 -7.77 4.53 23.71
CA TRP A 81 -8.72 3.70 22.98
C TRP A 81 -8.06 3.12 21.72
N PRO A 82 -7.44 1.93 21.80
CA PRO A 82 -6.68 1.35 20.68
C PRO A 82 -7.43 1.29 19.35
N PRO A 83 -8.74 0.95 19.27
CA PRO A 83 -9.48 0.97 18.02
C PRO A 83 -9.62 2.38 17.42
N LEU A 84 -9.85 3.40 18.26
CA LEU A 84 -9.92 4.80 17.81
C LEU A 84 -8.56 5.32 17.38
N LEU A 85 -7.51 5.01 18.15
CA LEU A 85 -6.14 5.37 17.84
C LEU A 85 -5.69 4.77 16.50
N ALA A 86 -6.02 3.51 16.22
CA ALA A 86 -5.72 2.85 14.94
C ALA A 86 -6.36 3.60 13.76
N LYS A 87 -7.64 4.01 13.90
CA LYS A 87 -8.34 4.82 12.89
C LYS A 87 -7.68 6.17 12.68
N VAL A 88 -7.33 6.88 13.75
CA VAL A 88 -6.67 8.20 13.67
C VAL A 88 -5.31 8.08 12.99
N LEU A 89 -4.47 7.11 13.38
CA LEU A 89 -3.14 6.90 12.80
C LEU A 89 -3.23 6.55 11.30
N HIS A 90 -4.15 5.67 10.93
CA HIS A 90 -4.37 5.31 9.52
C HIS A 90 -4.76 6.52 8.67
N ASN A 91 -5.74 7.30 9.12
CA ASN A 91 -6.21 8.47 8.39
C ASN A 91 -5.17 9.60 8.37
N LEU A 92 -4.41 9.79 9.47
CA LEU A 92 -3.27 10.71 9.49
C LEU A 92 -2.21 10.33 8.47
N GLY A 93 -1.83 9.05 8.42
CA GLY A 93 -0.90 8.55 7.41
C GLY A 93 -1.42 8.73 5.98
N ALA A 94 -2.72 8.53 5.75
CA ALA A 94 -3.34 8.72 4.44
C ALA A 94 -3.35 10.20 4.01
N ALA A 95 -3.72 11.11 4.93
CA ALA A 95 -3.68 12.54 4.67
C ALA A 95 -2.24 13.05 4.44
N LEU A 96 -1.26 12.52 5.18
CA LEU A 96 0.16 12.83 4.96
C LEU A 96 0.66 12.35 3.59
N ASN A 97 0.21 11.19 3.12
CA ASN A 97 0.48 10.76 1.75
C ASN A 97 -0.09 11.76 0.73
N SER A 98 -1.32 12.25 0.94
CA SER A 98 -1.96 13.22 0.03
C SER A 98 -1.24 14.57 -0.04
N VAL A 99 -0.64 15.05 1.06
CA VAL A 99 0.19 16.28 1.06
C VAL A 99 1.65 16.03 0.67
N GLY A 100 2.02 14.80 0.27
CA GLY A 100 3.38 14.46 -0.17
C GLY A 100 4.39 14.25 0.97
N GLN A 101 3.95 14.17 2.22
CA GLN A 101 4.80 13.94 3.38
C GLN A 101 4.94 12.42 3.65
N PHE A 102 5.65 11.72 2.76
CA PHE A 102 5.74 10.26 2.79
C PHE A 102 6.54 9.70 3.98
N THR A 103 7.66 10.34 4.36
CA THR A 103 8.50 9.88 5.48
C THR A 103 7.73 9.75 6.80
N PRO A 104 6.97 10.77 7.28
CA PRO A 104 6.15 10.60 8.47
C PRO A 104 4.98 9.63 8.25
N ALA A 105 4.39 9.58 7.06
CA ALA A 105 3.29 8.67 6.74
C ALA A 105 3.66 7.19 6.95
N VAL A 106 4.88 6.78 6.56
CA VAL A 106 5.42 5.42 6.81
C VAL A 106 5.33 5.05 8.29
N GLY A 107 5.71 5.97 9.18
CA GLY A 107 5.68 5.75 10.63
C GLY A 107 4.25 5.52 11.15
N TYR A 108 3.31 6.36 10.73
CA TYR A 108 1.91 6.25 11.16
C TYR A 108 1.21 5.01 10.60
N HIS A 109 1.45 4.65 9.33
CA HIS A 109 0.88 3.43 8.74
C HIS A 109 1.40 2.16 9.41
N ARG A 110 2.70 2.08 9.75
CA ARG A 110 3.24 0.93 10.51
C ARG A 110 2.59 0.81 11.90
N GLN A 111 2.44 1.92 12.61
CA GLN A 111 1.79 1.91 13.93
C GLN A 111 0.32 1.47 13.81
N ALA A 112 -0.43 2.01 12.84
CA ALA A 112 -1.81 1.62 12.58
C ALA A 112 -1.94 0.13 12.22
N ALA A 113 -1.08 -0.38 11.32
CA ALA A 113 -1.06 -1.79 10.92
C ALA A 113 -0.78 -2.73 12.11
N GLY A 114 0.10 -2.31 13.03
CA GLY A 114 0.38 -3.05 14.27
C GLY A 114 -0.83 -3.10 15.20
N LEU A 115 -1.51 -1.96 15.40
CA LEU A 115 -2.73 -1.90 16.22
C LEU A 115 -3.85 -2.74 15.61
N TYR A 116 -4.17 -2.58 14.32
CA TYR A 116 -5.19 -3.41 13.66
C TYR A 116 -4.85 -4.90 13.68
N GLY A 117 -3.56 -5.25 13.58
CA GLY A 117 -3.09 -6.61 13.78
C GLY A 117 -3.41 -7.16 15.17
N SER A 118 -3.17 -6.38 16.22
CA SER A 118 -3.48 -6.75 17.60
C SER A 118 -4.99 -6.85 17.87
N LEU A 119 -5.79 -6.06 17.17
CA LEU A 119 -7.25 -6.08 17.24
C LEU A 119 -7.88 -7.19 16.40
N GLY A 120 -7.10 -7.85 15.53
CA GLY A 120 -7.60 -8.90 14.62
C GLY A 120 -8.31 -8.37 13.37
N CYS A 121 -8.27 -7.06 13.10
CA CYS A 121 -8.98 -6.46 11.97
C CYS A 121 -8.13 -6.53 10.70
N ARG A 122 -8.16 -7.69 10.05
CA ARG A 122 -7.31 -8.03 8.89
C ARG A 122 -7.49 -7.10 7.69
N GLY A 123 -8.72 -6.68 7.39
CA GLY A 123 -9.00 -5.77 6.28
C GLY A 123 -8.39 -4.39 6.47
N ASP A 124 -8.55 -3.81 7.67
CA ASP A 124 -7.97 -2.49 7.98
C ASP A 124 -6.44 -2.56 8.10
N GLN A 125 -5.91 -3.65 8.64
CA GLN A 125 -4.47 -3.93 8.61
C GLN A 125 -3.95 -3.96 7.16
N ALA A 126 -4.66 -4.62 6.24
CA ALA A 126 -4.28 -4.68 4.83
C ALA A 126 -4.29 -3.29 4.17
N ARG A 127 -5.32 -2.46 4.44
CA ARG A 127 -5.38 -1.07 3.96
C ARG A 127 -4.19 -0.24 4.45
N CYS A 128 -3.77 -0.40 5.71
CA CYS A 128 -2.57 0.25 6.23
C CYS A 128 -1.32 -0.18 5.46
N PHE A 129 -1.17 -1.47 5.17
CA PHE A 129 -0.04 -1.97 4.39
C PHE A 129 -0.03 -1.47 2.94
N SER A 130 -1.19 -1.34 2.29
CA SER A 130 -1.27 -0.75 0.94
C SER A 130 -0.83 0.71 0.94
N ASN A 131 -1.25 1.50 1.93
CA ASN A 131 -0.89 2.91 2.05
C ASN A 131 0.58 3.10 2.46
N LEU A 132 1.12 2.18 3.28
CA LEU A 132 2.54 2.09 3.59
C LEU A 132 3.36 1.80 2.32
N ALA A 133 2.92 0.84 1.52
CA ALA A 133 3.58 0.46 0.28
C ALA A 133 3.65 1.63 -0.71
N PHE A 134 2.54 2.38 -0.84
CA PHE A 134 2.50 3.61 -1.62
C PHE A 134 3.55 4.63 -1.13
N ALA A 135 3.58 4.93 0.17
CA ALA A 135 4.54 5.86 0.76
C ALA A 135 6.00 5.43 0.51
N CYS A 136 6.30 4.13 0.67
CA CYS A 136 7.64 3.59 0.43
C CYS A 136 8.05 3.70 -1.06
N SER A 137 7.11 3.42 -1.98
CA SER A 137 7.38 3.55 -3.42
C SER A 137 7.64 5.00 -3.82
N GLN A 138 6.94 5.98 -3.22
CA GLN A 138 7.22 7.41 -3.43
C GLN A 138 8.59 7.84 -2.89
N LEU A 139 9.07 7.19 -1.83
CA LEU A 139 10.42 7.38 -1.29
C LEU A 139 11.50 6.63 -2.10
N GLY A 140 11.11 5.84 -3.12
CA GLY A 140 12.02 5.03 -3.93
C GLY A 140 12.45 3.71 -3.30
N ASP A 141 11.88 3.34 -2.14
CA ASP A 141 12.10 2.05 -1.50
C ASP A 141 11.14 1.00 -2.08
N GLU A 142 11.48 0.53 -3.28
CA GLU A 142 10.66 -0.43 -4.02
C GLU A 142 10.69 -1.84 -3.39
N GLU A 143 11.67 -2.16 -2.54
CA GLU A 143 11.72 -3.45 -1.84
C GLU A 143 10.69 -3.47 -0.71
N GLU A 144 10.73 -2.48 0.18
CA GLU A 144 9.75 -2.33 1.27
C GLU A 144 8.32 -2.14 0.73
N ALA A 145 8.18 -1.41 -0.39
CA ALA A 145 6.88 -1.25 -1.05
C ALA A 145 6.31 -2.59 -1.52
N ALA A 146 7.12 -3.43 -2.17
CA ALA A 146 6.69 -4.74 -2.63
C ALA A 146 6.31 -5.67 -1.47
N GLU A 147 7.10 -5.67 -0.39
CA GLU A 147 6.81 -6.45 0.82
C GLU A 147 5.50 -6.01 1.48
N SER A 148 5.30 -4.70 1.62
CA SER A 148 4.08 -4.13 2.17
C SER A 148 2.85 -4.48 1.33
N PHE A 149 2.91 -4.41 -0.01
CA PHE A 149 1.82 -4.86 -0.87
C PHE A 149 1.55 -6.37 -0.76
N ILE A 150 2.57 -7.20 -0.54
CA ILE A 150 2.36 -8.65 -0.31
C ILE A 150 1.58 -8.87 1.00
N HIS A 151 1.92 -8.15 2.06
CA HIS A 151 1.16 -8.19 3.32
C HIS A 151 -0.28 -7.73 3.14
N ALA A 152 -0.51 -6.64 2.40
CA ALA A 152 -1.86 -6.17 2.08
C ALA A 152 -2.66 -7.22 1.29
N LEU A 153 -2.05 -7.82 0.25
CA LEU A 153 -2.70 -8.84 -0.57
C LEU A 153 -3.12 -10.06 0.27
N GLN A 154 -2.29 -10.47 1.23
CA GLN A 154 -2.65 -11.56 2.12
C GLN A 154 -3.84 -11.19 3.00
N GLY A 155 -3.85 -10.00 3.60
CA GLY A 155 -4.97 -9.57 4.44
C GLY A 155 -6.29 -9.44 3.65
N PHE A 156 -6.26 -8.94 2.42
CA PHE A 156 -7.46 -8.89 1.56
C PHE A 156 -7.92 -10.26 1.07
N ARG A 157 -7.02 -11.26 0.98
CA ARG A 157 -7.42 -12.66 0.77
C ARG A 157 -8.10 -13.23 2.00
N ASP A 158 -7.57 -12.95 3.19
CA ASP A 158 -8.15 -13.41 4.46
C ASP A 158 -9.57 -12.84 4.68
N THR A 159 -9.88 -11.66 4.11
CA THR A 159 -11.21 -11.03 4.18
C THR A 159 -12.06 -11.21 2.92
N GLU A 160 -11.59 -11.96 1.92
CA GLU A 160 -12.30 -12.16 0.64
C GLU A 160 -12.66 -10.86 -0.12
N ASP A 161 -11.89 -9.78 0.10
CA ASP A 161 -12.08 -8.51 -0.62
C ASP A 161 -11.43 -8.58 -2.00
N HIS A 162 -12.18 -9.12 -2.98
CA HIS A 162 -11.67 -9.36 -4.34
C HIS A 162 -11.34 -8.08 -5.10
N LEU A 163 -12.04 -6.97 -4.83
CA LEU A 163 -11.76 -5.69 -5.47
C LEU A 163 -10.42 -5.12 -4.98
N ALA A 164 -10.21 -5.10 -3.66
CA ALA A 164 -8.95 -4.65 -3.08
C ALA A 164 -7.78 -5.57 -3.46
N GLN A 165 -8.00 -6.90 -3.56
CA GLN A 165 -7.01 -7.83 -4.10
C GLN A 165 -6.55 -7.44 -5.52
N ALA A 166 -7.50 -7.07 -6.39
CA ALA A 166 -7.18 -6.67 -7.76
C ALA A 166 -6.36 -5.36 -7.81
N GLN A 167 -6.77 -4.36 -7.02
CA GLN A 167 -6.05 -3.08 -6.91
C GLN A 167 -4.62 -3.27 -6.39
N VAL A 168 -4.44 -4.04 -5.31
CA VAL A 168 -3.11 -4.32 -4.77
C VAL A 168 -2.24 -5.13 -5.75
N CYS A 169 -2.83 -6.09 -6.47
CA CYS A 169 -2.11 -6.81 -7.51
C CYS A 169 -1.64 -5.87 -8.65
N GLU A 170 -2.45 -4.89 -9.03
CA GLU A 170 -2.09 -3.85 -10.00
C GLU A 170 -0.88 -3.05 -9.51
N SER A 171 -0.95 -2.50 -8.29
CA SER A 171 0.13 -1.68 -7.71
C SER A 171 1.42 -2.47 -7.48
N LEU A 172 1.33 -3.72 -7.03
CA LEU A 172 2.49 -4.59 -6.86
C LEU A 172 3.12 -4.96 -8.22
N ALA A 173 2.31 -5.11 -9.27
CA ALA A 173 2.83 -5.33 -10.62
C ALA A 173 3.64 -4.12 -11.08
N GLU A 174 3.16 -2.90 -10.85
CA GLU A 174 3.87 -1.65 -11.17
C GLU A 174 5.20 -1.54 -10.42
N CYS A 175 5.23 -1.89 -9.13
CA CYS A 175 6.47 -1.97 -8.36
C CYS A 175 7.48 -2.95 -8.99
N TYR A 176 7.04 -4.14 -9.41
CA TYR A 176 7.91 -5.08 -10.11
C TYR A 176 8.35 -4.63 -11.50
N LEU A 177 7.54 -3.84 -12.22
CA LEU A 177 7.95 -3.24 -13.49
C LEU A 177 9.12 -2.27 -13.30
N LYS A 178 9.08 -1.43 -12.26
CA LYS A 178 10.19 -0.54 -11.90
C LYS A 178 11.47 -1.32 -11.60
N GLN A 179 11.34 -2.47 -10.93
CA GLN A 179 12.45 -3.41 -10.67
C GLN A 179 12.85 -4.25 -11.90
N ARG A 180 12.27 -4.01 -13.09
CA ARG A 180 12.49 -4.77 -14.33
C ARG A 180 12.14 -6.26 -14.23
N LYS A 181 11.29 -6.65 -13.27
CA LYS A 181 10.79 -8.03 -13.06
C LYS A 181 9.48 -8.27 -13.82
N GLN A 182 9.51 -8.10 -15.15
CA GLN A 182 8.32 -8.15 -16.02
C GLN A 182 7.48 -9.43 -15.88
N GLN A 183 8.13 -10.59 -15.74
CA GLN A 183 7.42 -11.87 -15.60
C GLN A 183 6.55 -11.92 -14.34
N LYS A 184 7.00 -11.32 -13.23
CA LYS A 184 6.21 -11.22 -11.99
C LYS A 184 5.03 -10.28 -12.17
N ALA A 185 5.23 -9.13 -12.83
CA ALA A 185 4.16 -8.18 -13.12
C ALA A 185 3.04 -8.81 -13.99
N VAL A 186 3.40 -9.57 -15.03
CA VAL A 186 2.43 -10.31 -15.86
C VAL A 186 1.61 -11.30 -15.04
N GLN A 187 2.24 -12.02 -14.11
CA GLN A 187 1.53 -12.95 -13.22
C GLN A 187 0.53 -12.21 -12.32
N LEU A 188 0.92 -11.05 -11.80
CA LEU A 188 0.05 -10.24 -10.93
C LEU A 188 -1.12 -9.61 -11.69
N TYR A 189 -0.93 -9.11 -12.91
CA TYR A 189 -2.06 -8.62 -13.72
C TYR A 189 -3.07 -9.74 -14.03
N LYS A 190 -2.59 -10.97 -14.25
CA LYS A 190 -3.48 -12.13 -14.39
C LYS A 190 -4.23 -12.45 -13.10
N GLN A 191 -3.55 -12.36 -11.95
CA GLN A 191 -4.20 -12.53 -10.64
C GLN A 191 -5.25 -11.44 -10.39
N ALA A 192 -4.96 -10.17 -10.74
CA ALA A 192 -5.89 -9.06 -10.62
C ALA A 192 -7.16 -9.30 -11.45
N LEU A 193 -7.02 -9.70 -12.71
CA LEU A 193 -8.16 -10.04 -13.58
C LEU A 193 -8.97 -11.22 -13.04
N SER A 194 -8.31 -12.23 -12.47
CA SER A 194 -8.99 -13.37 -11.84
C SER A 194 -9.71 -12.97 -10.56
N ALA A 195 -9.21 -12.02 -9.77
CA ALA A 195 -9.90 -11.52 -8.60
C ALA A 195 -11.16 -10.73 -9.01
N LEU A 196 -11.04 -9.85 -10.02
CA LEU A 196 -12.17 -9.07 -10.54
C LEU A 196 -13.29 -9.91 -11.13
N SER A 197 -13.00 -11.11 -11.68
CA SER A 197 -14.06 -11.99 -12.18
C SER A 197 -15.00 -12.50 -11.08
N HIS A 198 -14.63 -12.36 -9.81
CA HIS A 198 -15.46 -12.71 -8.65
C HIS A 198 -16.33 -11.52 -8.18
N CYS A 199 -16.13 -10.32 -8.72
CA CYS A 199 -16.96 -9.15 -8.44
C CYS A 199 -18.19 -9.13 -9.37
N GLN A 200 -19.41 -9.11 -8.80
CA GLN A 200 -20.67 -9.18 -9.57
C GLN A 200 -21.04 -7.87 -10.30
N ASP A 201 -20.47 -6.74 -9.89
CA ASP A 201 -20.81 -5.42 -10.43
C ASP A 201 -19.60 -4.72 -11.09
N GLY A 202 -19.86 -4.07 -12.24
CA GLY A 202 -19.17 -2.85 -12.67
C GLY A 202 -17.66 -2.89 -12.97
N SER A 203 -16.99 -4.04 -12.94
CA SER A 203 -15.53 -4.11 -13.12
C SER A 203 -15.03 -3.87 -14.56
N GLY A 204 -15.88 -3.49 -15.51
CA GLY A 204 -15.49 -3.31 -16.92
C GLY A 204 -14.30 -2.35 -17.08
N ARG A 205 -14.36 -1.14 -16.49
CA ARG A 205 -13.29 -0.14 -16.61
C ARG A 205 -11.97 -0.57 -15.96
N VAL A 206 -12.05 -1.24 -14.81
CA VAL A 206 -10.87 -1.75 -14.09
C VAL A 206 -10.27 -2.93 -14.87
N GLY A 207 -11.11 -3.82 -15.38
CA GLY A 207 -10.72 -4.96 -16.21
C GLY A 207 -10.06 -4.52 -17.51
N ASP A 208 -10.65 -3.57 -18.24
CA ASP A 208 -10.11 -3.03 -19.48
C ASP A 208 -8.73 -2.39 -19.24
N ARG A 209 -8.59 -1.59 -18.18
CA ARG A 209 -7.31 -0.99 -17.78
C ARG A 209 -6.26 -2.07 -17.47
N LEU A 210 -6.62 -3.13 -16.75
CA LEU A 210 -5.70 -4.22 -16.44
C LEU A 210 -5.29 -5.02 -17.69
N VAL A 211 -6.22 -5.23 -18.62
CA VAL A 211 -5.93 -5.86 -19.92
C VAL A 211 -4.96 -5.01 -20.73
N GLU A 212 -5.15 -3.69 -20.76
CA GLU A 212 -4.24 -2.75 -21.41
C GLU A 212 -2.84 -2.83 -20.80
N ARG A 213 -2.73 -2.76 -19.47
CA ARG A 213 -1.45 -2.84 -18.73
C ARG A 213 -0.73 -4.17 -18.95
N LEU A 214 -1.49 -5.27 -18.93
CA LEU A 214 -0.97 -6.61 -19.23
C LEU A 214 -0.43 -6.67 -20.67
N THR A 215 -1.19 -6.16 -21.64
CA THR A 215 -0.82 -6.16 -23.05
C THR A 215 0.45 -5.34 -23.30
N ALA A 216 0.52 -4.13 -22.74
CA ALA A 216 1.69 -3.26 -22.82
C ALA A 216 2.93 -3.94 -22.21
N THR A 217 2.78 -4.58 -21.05
CA THR A 217 3.87 -5.31 -20.38
C THR A 217 4.36 -6.48 -21.23
N LEU A 218 3.45 -7.25 -21.84
CA LEU A 218 3.81 -8.37 -22.71
C LEU A 218 4.54 -7.89 -23.97
N GLN A 219 4.06 -6.84 -24.63
CA GLN A 219 4.72 -6.23 -25.79
C GLN A 219 6.13 -5.75 -25.44
N GLN A 220 6.31 -5.11 -24.28
CA GLN A 220 7.61 -4.67 -23.80
C GLN A 220 8.55 -5.84 -23.52
N SER A 221 8.05 -6.96 -22.98
CA SER A 221 8.86 -8.15 -22.74
C SER A 221 9.33 -8.82 -24.03
N LEU A 222 8.47 -8.82 -25.06
CA LEU A 222 8.77 -9.34 -26.39
C LEU A 222 9.81 -8.48 -27.11
N SER A 223 9.69 -7.16 -27.03
CA SER A 223 10.66 -6.24 -27.65
C SER A 223 12.05 -6.34 -27.02
N ILE A 224 12.13 -6.47 -25.69
CA ILE A 224 13.41 -6.74 -24.99
C ILE A 224 13.98 -8.11 -25.37
N GLY A 225 13.12 -9.13 -25.50
CA GLY A 225 13.52 -10.46 -25.95
C GLY A 225 14.11 -10.48 -27.37
N LEU A 226 13.54 -9.67 -28.27
CA LEU A 226 13.99 -9.52 -29.66
C LEU A 226 15.28 -8.68 -29.81
N GLN A 227 15.57 -7.78 -28.86
CA GLN A 227 16.80 -6.97 -28.85
C GLN A 227 18.02 -7.67 -28.23
N ARG A 228 17.85 -8.85 -27.61
CA ARG A 228 19.02 -9.64 -27.18
C ARG A 228 19.83 -10.07 -28.40
N PRO A 229 21.14 -9.71 -28.50
CA PRO A 229 21.96 -10.16 -29.61
C PRO A 229 21.90 -11.68 -29.67
N ARG A 230 21.59 -12.24 -30.85
CA ARG A 230 21.72 -13.69 -31.08
C ARG A 230 23.10 -14.11 -30.56
N PRO A 231 23.21 -15.17 -29.74
CA PRO A 231 24.52 -15.67 -29.36
C PRO A 231 25.31 -15.87 -30.65
N ARG A 232 26.47 -15.18 -30.77
CA ARG A 232 27.36 -15.34 -31.92
C ARG A 232 27.53 -16.84 -32.10
N GLY A 233 27.07 -17.35 -33.25
CA GLY A 233 27.11 -18.77 -33.57
C GLY A 233 28.53 -19.33 -33.38
N PRO A 234 28.68 -20.66 -33.30
CA PRO A 234 29.98 -21.28 -33.04
C PRO A 234 31.02 -20.69 -33.99
N ARG A 235 32.08 -20.09 -33.46
CA ARG A 235 33.21 -19.63 -34.28
C ARG A 235 33.65 -20.82 -35.13
N PRO A 236 33.79 -20.66 -36.47
CA PRO A 236 34.27 -21.75 -37.30
C PRO A 236 35.63 -22.21 -36.78
N ALA A 237 35.76 -23.51 -36.55
CA ALA A 237 37.00 -24.13 -36.10
C ALA A 237 38.11 -23.75 -37.07
N ARG A 238 39.21 -23.19 -36.53
CA ARG A 238 40.43 -22.99 -37.30
C ARG A 238 40.90 -24.36 -37.81
N PRO A 239 41.30 -24.51 -39.08
CA PRO A 239 41.85 -25.77 -39.55
C PRO A 239 43.18 -26.04 -38.84
N HIS A 240 43.28 -27.17 -38.16
CA HIS A 240 44.55 -27.69 -37.69
C HIS A 240 45.41 -28.13 -38.89
N PRO A 241 46.71 -27.77 -38.96
CA PRO A 241 47.60 -28.38 -39.93
C PRO A 241 47.92 -29.82 -39.52
N HIS A 242 47.94 -30.70 -40.52
CA HIS A 242 48.26 -32.12 -40.40
C HIS A 242 49.69 -32.39 -39.90
N SER A 243 49.79 -33.47 -39.11
CA SER A 243 50.93 -34.34 -38.71
C SER A 243 52.18 -34.33 -39.61
N SER A 244 53.40 -34.45 -39.08
CA SER A 244 54.05 -35.74 -38.70
C SER A 244 55.46 -35.52 -38.05
N PRO A 245 56.24 -36.55 -37.65
CA PRO A 245 56.59 -36.85 -36.26
C PRO A 245 58.09 -36.61 -35.98
N VAL A 246 58.53 -36.90 -34.74
CA VAL A 246 59.80 -37.59 -34.38
C VAL A 246 60.30 -37.17 -32.99
N GLU A 247 60.67 -38.21 -32.25
CA GLU A 247 61.62 -38.30 -31.13
C GLU A 247 61.18 -38.15 -29.66
N GLN A 248 61.55 -39.24 -28.97
CA GLN A 248 61.44 -39.55 -27.55
C GLN A 248 62.33 -38.61 -26.71
N CYS A 249 61.89 -38.31 -25.49
CA CYS A 249 62.82 -38.42 -24.38
C CYS A 249 62.13 -38.81 -23.07
N VAL A 250 62.83 -39.70 -22.37
CA VAL A 250 62.47 -40.43 -21.15
C VAL A 250 62.71 -39.57 -19.90
N ARG A 251 61.88 -39.76 -18.85
CA ARG A 251 62.22 -39.97 -17.42
C ARG A 251 60.94 -39.85 -16.57
N LYS A 252 60.46 -40.92 -15.89
CA LYS A 252 60.72 -41.30 -14.47
C LYS A 252 60.56 -40.10 -13.52
N SER A 253 59.87 -40.10 -12.39
CA SER A 253 59.10 -41.03 -11.52
C SER A 253 58.43 -40.08 -10.48
N ASP A 254 57.29 -40.36 -9.82
CA ASP A 254 57.15 -41.01 -8.50
C ASP A 254 55.68 -40.75 -8.06
N ILE A 255 54.81 -41.75 -7.85
CA ILE A 255 54.47 -42.40 -6.58
C ILE A 255 54.39 -41.46 -5.36
N THR A 256 53.18 -41.21 -4.88
CA THR A 256 52.66 -41.52 -3.51
C THR A 256 51.20 -41.06 -3.42
N GLN A 257 50.23 -41.98 -3.42
CA GLN A 257 49.50 -42.48 -2.24
C GLN A 257 48.61 -41.45 -1.51
N SER A 258 47.30 -41.67 -1.61
CA SER A 258 46.20 -41.11 -0.81
C SER A 258 46.28 -41.52 0.68
N PRO A 259 45.43 -40.99 1.60
CA PRO A 259 44.06 -41.54 1.74
C PRO A 259 42.96 -40.57 2.24
N ARG A 260 41.73 -41.10 2.13
CA ARG A 260 40.43 -40.61 2.65
C ARG A 260 40.33 -40.58 4.18
N ARG A 261 39.43 -39.74 4.73
CA ARG A 261 38.40 -40.08 5.77
C ARG A 261 37.57 -38.81 6.12
N ALA A 262 36.23 -38.89 6.03
CA ALA A 262 35.23 -39.13 7.10
C ALA A 262 34.69 -37.78 7.66
N ALA A 263 33.43 -37.45 7.37
CA ALA A 263 32.24 -37.69 8.20
C ALA A 263 32.13 -36.71 9.39
N ASN A 264 31.08 -35.88 9.40
CA ASN A 264 30.40 -35.50 10.63
C ASN A 264 28.94 -35.13 10.34
N GLN A 265 28.06 -36.03 10.78
CA GLN A 265 26.69 -35.74 11.20
C GLN A 265 26.75 -35.26 12.65
N GLN A 266 25.95 -34.27 13.01
CA GLN A 266 25.33 -34.20 14.32
C GLN A 266 24.03 -33.41 14.23
N GLN A 267 22.97 -34.09 14.64
CA GLN A 267 21.64 -33.58 14.94
C GLN A 267 21.70 -32.77 16.25
N ASP A 268 20.79 -31.83 16.41
CA ASP A 268 20.20 -31.64 17.74
C ASP A 268 18.69 -31.36 17.59
N GLU A 269 17.91 -32.33 18.05
CA GLU A 269 16.47 -32.28 18.28
C GLU A 269 16.25 -31.67 19.66
N GLN A 270 15.47 -30.60 19.78
CA GLN A 270 14.70 -30.38 21.02
C GLN A 270 13.26 -29.96 20.71
N ARG A 271 12.41 -30.99 20.80
CA ARG A 271 10.96 -30.98 20.93
C ARG A 271 10.61 -30.73 22.41
N GLY A 272 9.74 -29.77 22.70
CA GLY A 272 9.14 -29.63 24.03
C GLY A 272 8.22 -28.43 24.13
N LYS A 273 6.92 -28.64 23.87
CA LYS A 273 5.83 -28.58 24.86
C LYS A 273 5.10 -27.23 24.91
N GLU A 274 3.91 -27.23 24.32
CA GLU A 274 2.79 -26.37 24.71
C GLU A 274 2.53 -26.49 26.22
N PRO A 275 1.95 -25.43 26.81
CA PRO A 275 0.61 -25.63 27.34
C PRO A 275 -0.36 -24.55 26.86
N GLY A 276 -1.58 -25.01 26.57
CA GLY A 276 -2.72 -24.17 26.25
C GLY A 276 -3.05 -23.18 27.38
N ALA A 277 -3.39 -21.97 26.96
CA ALA A 277 -4.09 -20.98 27.76
C ALA A 277 -5.21 -20.40 26.90
N GLU A 278 -6.41 -20.89 27.20
CA GLU A 278 -7.66 -20.13 27.30
C GLU A 278 -8.13 -19.29 26.11
N ALA A 279 -9.15 -19.87 25.46
CA ALA A 279 -9.99 -19.31 24.42
C ALA A 279 -11.02 -18.28 24.95
N THR A 280 -10.62 -17.37 25.84
CA THR A 280 -11.50 -16.30 26.36
C THR A 280 -11.25 -14.93 25.72
N GLY A 281 -10.16 -14.74 24.98
CA GLY A 281 -9.85 -13.45 24.31
C GLY A 281 -10.36 -13.30 22.87
N ARG A 282 -10.89 -14.36 22.23
CA ARG A 282 -11.39 -14.29 20.83
C ARG A 282 -12.76 -13.65 20.70
N GLN A 283 -13.53 -13.59 21.77
CA GLN A 283 -14.91 -13.09 21.72
C GLN A 283 -14.98 -11.57 21.86
N GLU A 284 -14.08 -10.94 22.61
CA GLU A 284 -13.98 -9.47 22.72
C GLU A 284 -13.29 -8.83 21.49
N ALA A 285 -12.37 -9.54 20.83
CA ALA A 285 -11.73 -9.06 19.59
C ALA A 285 -12.72 -8.96 18.41
N ALA A 286 -13.72 -9.85 18.36
CA ALA A 286 -14.75 -9.84 17.32
C ALA A 286 -15.76 -8.68 17.46
N GLU A 287 -15.93 -8.14 18.67
CA GLU A 287 -16.80 -6.97 18.90
C GLU A 287 -16.13 -5.65 18.48
N HIS A 288 -14.79 -5.63 18.41
CA HIS A 288 -14.02 -4.44 18.01
C HIS A 288 -13.75 -4.36 16.51
N CYS A 289 -13.73 -5.49 15.80
CA CYS A 289 -13.80 -5.51 14.35
C CYS A 289 -15.27 -5.51 13.94
N GLY A 290 -15.83 -4.32 13.73
CA GLY A 290 -17.25 -4.09 13.47
C GLY A 290 -17.88 -5.13 12.54
N SER A 291 -18.60 -6.08 13.13
CA SER A 291 -19.55 -6.93 12.42
C SER A 291 -20.88 -6.18 12.39
N ALA A 292 -21.14 -5.41 11.34
CA ALA A 292 -22.49 -4.94 11.02
C ALA A 292 -22.53 -4.38 9.60
N GLU A 293 -23.37 -5.00 8.77
CA GLU A 293 -23.95 -4.40 7.58
C GLU A 293 -24.49 -2.99 7.92
N GLY A 294 -23.98 -1.96 7.25
CA GLY A 294 -24.56 -0.61 7.31
C GLY A 294 -23.57 0.55 7.42
N ARG A 295 -23.24 1.15 6.27
CA ARG A 295 -22.65 2.49 6.05
C ARG A 295 -21.29 2.77 6.67
N ASP A 296 -20.25 2.36 5.94
CA ASP A 296 -19.29 3.27 5.31
C ASP A 296 -18.81 4.44 6.17
N THR A 297 -17.82 4.15 7.03
CA THR A 297 -16.64 5.03 7.08
C THR A 297 -15.68 4.56 5.98
N GLU A 298 -16.18 4.60 4.74
CA GLU A 298 -15.33 4.45 3.57
C GLU A 298 -14.32 5.58 3.62
N VAL A 299 -13.05 5.20 3.80
CA VAL A 299 -11.95 6.03 3.33
C VAL A 299 -12.28 6.31 1.86
N PRO A 300 -12.47 7.58 1.46
CA PRO A 300 -12.90 7.91 0.12
C PRO A 300 -12.14 7.11 -0.94
N GLU A 301 -12.78 6.73 -2.06
CA GLU A 301 -12.12 5.89 -3.09
C GLU A 301 -10.78 6.48 -3.60
N TYR A 302 -10.57 7.81 -3.47
CA TYR A 302 -9.30 8.49 -3.79
C TYR A 302 -8.25 8.47 -2.66
N MET A 303 -8.62 8.01 -1.46
CA MET A 303 -7.75 7.81 -0.29
C MET A 303 -7.36 6.35 -0.06
N ALA A 304 -8.06 5.41 -0.70
CA ALA A 304 -7.43 4.16 -1.09
C ALA A 304 -6.21 4.51 -1.97
N PRO A 305 -5.12 3.74 -1.94
CA PRO A 305 -3.99 4.02 -2.79
C PRO A 305 -4.46 3.88 -4.23
N ALA A 306 -4.76 5.02 -4.87
CA ALA A 306 -5.13 5.06 -6.26
C ALA A 306 -4.00 4.39 -7.05
N PRO A 307 -4.32 3.64 -8.13
CA PRO A 307 -3.29 2.93 -8.91
C PRO A 307 -2.15 3.90 -9.22
N TYR A 308 -0.90 3.46 -9.10
CA TYR A 308 0.28 4.35 -9.09
C TYR A 308 0.31 5.33 -10.29
N SER A 309 -0.32 4.93 -11.39
CA SER A 309 -0.52 5.74 -12.58
C SER A 309 -1.47 6.94 -12.46
N SER A 310 -2.50 6.92 -11.60
CA SER A 310 -3.43 8.06 -11.47
C SER A 310 -2.77 9.23 -10.73
N TYR A 311 -1.87 8.95 -9.78
CA TYR A 311 -1.10 9.99 -9.10
C TYR A 311 -0.11 10.72 -10.01
N GLN A 312 0.45 10.04 -11.02
CA GLN A 312 1.29 10.71 -12.03
C GLN A 312 0.49 11.70 -12.89
N SER A 313 -0.76 11.36 -13.21
CA SER A 313 -1.66 12.26 -13.96
C SER A 313 -2.13 13.44 -13.11
N ASP A 314 -2.48 13.20 -11.84
CA ASP A 314 -2.94 14.26 -10.93
C ASP A 314 -1.81 15.22 -10.51
N GLN A 315 -0.57 14.74 -10.33
CA GLN A 315 0.58 15.62 -10.08
C GLN A 315 0.94 16.50 -11.28
N LEU A 316 0.78 16.00 -12.51
CA LEU A 316 0.98 16.79 -13.72
C LEU A 316 -0.11 17.88 -13.85
N GLN A 317 -1.36 17.57 -13.53
CA GLN A 317 -2.43 18.57 -13.51
C GLN A 317 -2.25 19.61 -12.39
N HIS A 318 -1.77 19.22 -11.21
CA HIS A 318 -1.41 20.15 -10.14
C HIS A 318 -0.21 21.05 -10.51
N SER A 319 0.77 20.53 -11.25
CA SER A 319 1.88 21.35 -11.75
C SER A 319 1.43 22.40 -12.77
N GLU A 320 0.43 22.09 -13.60
CA GLU A 320 -0.10 23.03 -14.60
C GLU A 320 -1.01 24.09 -13.96
N LEU A 321 -1.84 23.72 -12.97
CA LEU A 321 -2.73 24.66 -12.27
C LEU A 321 -2.00 25.68 -11.37
N TRP A 322 -0.76 25.42 -10.96
CA TRP A 322 0.05 26.35 -10.17
C TRP A 322 0.97 27.24 -11.01
N SER A 323 1.16 26.94 -12.30
CA SER A 323 1.96 27.81 -13.17
C SER A 323 1.20 29.05 -13.64
N ASP A 324 -0.15 29.03 -13.59
CA ASP A 324 -1.02 30.14 -14.04
C ASP A 324 -1.32 31.18 -12.94
N ARG A 325 -0.88 30.97 -11.69
CA ARG A 325 -1.11 31.91 -10.57
C ARG A 325 0.07 32.81 -10.22
N GLU A 326 1.21 32.68 -10.89
CA GLU A 326 2.37 33.56 -10.69
C GLU A 326 2.75 34.34 -11.96
N ASN A 327 1.84 35.19 -12.47
CA ASN A 327 2.29 36.33 -13.29
C ASN A 327 1.29 37.50 -13.32
N PRO A 328 1.24 38.38 -12.30
CA PRO A 328 0.62 39.68 -12.46
C PRO A 328 1.59 40.65 -13.16
N HIS A 329 1.34 40.86 -14.45
CA HIS A 329 1.65 42.08 -15.22
C HIS A 329 2.79 43.00 -14.72
N THR A 330 3.95 42.93 -15.36
CA THR A 330 4.79 44.11 -15.57
C THR A 330 4.48 44.69 -16.94
N ASP A 331 3.59 45.68 -16.98
CA ASP A 331 3.44 46.57 -18.14
C ASP A 331 3.22 48.01 -17.62
N ARG A 332 4.32 48.78 -17.60
CA ARG A 332 4.36 50.24 -17.66
C ARG A 332 5.76 50.70 -18.03
#